data_AF-A0A9D0P274-F1
#
_entry.id   AF-A0A9D0P274-F1
#
_cell.length_a   1.000
_cell.length_b   1.000
_cell.length_c   1.000
_cell.angle_alpha   90.00
_cell.angle_beta   90.00
_cell.angle_gamma   90.00
#
_symmetry.space_group_name_H-M   'P 1'
#
loop_
_entity.id
_entity.type
_entity.pdbx_description
1 polymer ?
#
loop_
_entity_poly.entity_id
_entity_poly.type
_entity_poly.pdbx_seq_one_letter_code
_entity_poly.pdbx_strand_id
1 'polypeptide(L)'
;MASLTIRQLDEDIKAKLRMQAARHGHSMEAEARAVLARAFADKDDSDKGIATRIQEIASKAGGFDLPIADRRAKPSQRHLDFSDESYG
;
A
#
# COMPACT_ATOMS: atom_id res chain seq x y z
N MET A 1 13.20 -3.30 -18.27
CA MET A 1 13.67 -4.21 -17.20
C MET A 1 14.95 -3.64 -16.63
N ALA A 2 14.96 -3.26 -15.36
CA ALA A 2 16.19 -2.94 -14.67
C ALA A 2 16.77 -4.24 -14.10
N SER A 3 18.06 -4.47 -14.29
CA SER A 3 18.79 -5.58 -13.65
C SER A 3 19.70 -5.03 -12.56
N LEU A 4 19.72 -5.70 -11.42
CA LEU A 4 20.61 -5.39 -10.29
C LEU A 4 21.44 -6.63 -9.99
N THR A 5 22.76 -6.49 -9.94
CA THR A 5 23.67 -7.57 -9.54
C THR A 5 24.33 -7.20 -8.23
N ILE A 6 24.09 -8.00 -7.20
CA ILE A 6 24.72 -7.86 -5.88
C ILE A 6 25.90 -8.83 -5.82
N ARG A 7 27.12 -8.30 -5.77
CA ARG A 7 28.35 -9.11 -5.64
C ARG A 7 28.65 -9.32 -4.16
N GLN A 8 29.29 -10.43 -3.83
CA GLN A 8 29.70 -10.77 -2.45
C GLN A 8 28.52 -10.73 -1.45
N LEU A 9 27.34 -11.20 -1.87
CA LEU A 9 26.22 -11.38 -0.97
C LEU A 9 26.56 -12.44 0.07
N ASP A 10 26.37 -12.11 1.34
CA ASP A 10 26.54 -13.05 2.45
C ASP A 10 25.71 -14.33 2.20
N GLU A 11 26.35 -15.49 2.33
CA GLU A 11 25.72 -16.79 2.07
C GLU A 11 24.57 -17.07 3.07
N ASP A 12 24.63 -16.53 4.29
CA ASP A 12 23.53 -16.63 5.25
C ASP A 12 22.30 -15.84 4.78
N ILE A 13 22.51 -14.66 4.20
CA ILE A 13 21.43 -13.83 3.65
C ILE A 13 20.81 -14.55 2.44
N LYS A 14 21.65 -15.10 1.57
CA LYS A 14 21.21 -15.86 0.40
C LYS A 14 20.39 -17.09 0.78
N ALA A 15 20.80 -17.83 1.83
CA ALA A 15 20.05 -18.97 2.35
C ALA A 15 18.70 -18.55 2.93
N LYS A 16 18.66 -17.47 3.73
CA LYS A 16 17.40 -16.91 4.27
C LYS A 16 16.45 -16.46 3.17
N LEU A 17 16.95 -15.80 2.12
CA LEU A 17 16.15 -15.36 0.99
C LEU A 17 15.53 -16.54 0.24
N ARG A 18 16.30 -17.62 0.02
CA ARG A 18 15.79 -18.86 -0.58
C ARG A 18 14.70 -19.50 0.27
N MET A 19 14.89 -19.55 1.59
CA MET A 19 13.90 -20.09 2.53
C MET A 19 12.61 -19.26 2.54
N GLN A 20 12.71 -17.93 2.52
CA GLN A 20 11.55 -17.04 2.46
C GLN A 20 10.78 -17.20 1.13
N ALA A 21 11.50 -17.26 0.01
CA ALA A 21 10.89 -17.48 -1.30
C ALA A 21 10.11 -18.81 -1.34
N ALA A 22 10.69 -19.89 -0.82
CA ALA A 22 10.02 -21.18 -0.73
C ALA A 22 8.77 -21.14 0.18
N ARG A 23 8.83 -20.41 1.29
CA ARG A 23 7.67 -20.23 2.20
C ARG A 23 6.53 -19.44 1.55
N HIS A 24 6.85 -18.43 0.75
CA HIS A 24 5.85 -17.61 0.07
C HIS A 24 5.40 -18.21 -1.28
N GLY A 25 6.01 -19.31 -1.73
CA GLY A 25 5.68 -19.95 -3.01
C GLY A 25 6.19 -19.16 -4.23
N HIS A 26 7.21 -18.32 -4.05
CA HIS A 26 7.76 -17.44 -5.07
C HIS A 26 9.17 -17.85 -5.50
N SER A 27 9.63 -17.33 -6.64
CA SER A 27 11.03 -17.44 -7.03
C SER A 27 11.90 -16.56 -6.11
N MET A 28 13.17 -16.91 -6.00
CA MET A 28 14.13 -16.14 -5.21
C MET A 28 14.26 -14.68 -5.70
N GLU A 29 14.14 -14.46 -7.01
CA GLU A 29 14.12 -13.12 -7.61
C GLU A 29 12.86 -12.34 -7.20
N ALA A 30 11.69 -12.98 -7.26
CA ALA A 30 10.43 -12.36 -6.89
C ALA A 30 10.44 -11.97 -5.39
N GLU A 31 11.00 -12.82 -4.53
CA GLU A 31 11.18 -12.51 -3.11
C GLU A 31 12.15 -11.34 -2.91
N ALA A 32 13.30 -11.34 -3.63
CA ALA A 32 14.26 -10.23 -3.57
C ALA A 32 13.60 -8.90 -3.94
N ARG A 33 12.79 -8.91 -5.01
CA ARG A 33 12.05 -7.73 -5.46
C ARG A 33 11.02 -7.27 -4.43
N ALA A 34 10.28 -8.19 -3.82
CA ALA A 34 9.30 -7.87 -2.78
C ALA A 34 9.96 -7.28 -1.54
N VAL A 35 11.11 -7.82 -1.11
CA VAL A 35 11.89 -7.29 0.01
C VAL A 35 12.38 -5.87 -0.27
N LEU A 36 12.95 -5.62 -1.46
CA LEU A 36 13.37 -4.28 -1.86
C LEU A 36 12.18 -3.33 -1.93
N ALA A 37 11.07 -3.74 -2.54
CA ALA A 37 9.86 -2.93 -2.61
C ALA A 37 9.34 -2.56 -1.21
N ARG A 38 9.34 -3.49 -0.25
CA ARG A 38 8.95 -3.21 1.13
C ARG A 38 9.96 -2.32 1.87
N ALA A 39 11.26 -2.49 1.61
CA ALA A 39 12.30 -1.72 2.26
C ALA A 39 12.29 -0.24 1.83
N PHE A 40 11.91 0.01 0.59
CA PHE A 40 11.82 1.35 0.00
C PHE A 40 10.39 1.89 -0.09
N ALA A 41 9.37 1.10 0.28
CA ALA A 41 8.04 1.64 0.50
C ALA A 41 8.13 2.60 1.69
N ASP A 42 7.96 3.90 1.42
CA ASP A 42 7.93 4.93 2.45
C ASP A 42 6.99 4.46 3.58
N LYS A 43 7.57 4.26 4.76
CA LYS A 43 6.84 3.83 5.97
C LYS A 43 5.76 4.82 6.40
N ASP A 44 5.71 5.98 5.75
CA ASP A 44 4.84 7.08 6.13
C ASP A 44 3.36 6.78 5.92
N ASP A 45 2.97 5.85 5.03
CA ASP A 45 1.55 5.62 4.79
C ASP A 45 0.97 4.39 5.48
N SER A 46 1.75 3.32 5.69
CA SER A 46 1.19 2.08 6.28
C SER A 46 1.10 2.11 7.80
N ASP A 47 1.87 2.97 8.48
CA ASP A 47 1.81 3.15 9.94
C ASP A 47 0.86 4.30 10.37
N LYS A 48 0.40 5.13 9.41
CA LYS A 48 -0.63 6.12 9.70
C LYS A 48 -1.97 5.43 9.86
N GLY A 49 -2.39 5.26 11.11
CA GLY A 49 -3.73 4.81 11.44
C GLY A 49 -4.80 5.63 10.72
N ILE A 50 -5.96 5.01 10.48
CA ILE A 50 -7.08 5.63 9.75
C ILE A 50 -7.42 7.01 10.32
N ALA A 51 -7.34 7.19 11.64
CA ALA A 51 -7.58 8.47 12.31
C ALA A 51 -6.58 9.56 11.85
N THR A 52 -5.30 9.25 11.73
CA THR A 52 -4.26 10.19 11.26
C THR A 52 -4.54 10.62 9.83
N ARG A 53 -4.93 9.69 8.95
CA ARG A 53 -5.31 10.01 7.57
C ARG A 53 -6.53 10.91 7.51
N ILE A 54 -7.57 10.63 8.29
CA ILE A 54 -8.77 11.49 8.38
C ILE A 54 -8.39 12.89 8.86
N GLN A 55 -7.53 13.00 9.88
CA GLN A 55 -7.07 14.27 10.42
C GLN A 55 -6.28 15.09 9.38
N GLU A 56 -5.40 14.45 8.60
CA GLU A 56 -4.64 15.13 7.54
C GLU A 56 -5.57 15.68 6.46
N ILE A 57 -6.58 14.91 6.04
CA ILE A 57 -7.60 15.34 5.08
C ILE A 57 -8.39 16.53 5.66
N ALA A 58 -8.83 16.43 6.91
CA ALA A 58 -9.54 17.50 7.59
C ALA A 58 -8.70 18.77 7.66
N SER A 59 -7.44 18.65 8.06
CA SER A 59 -6.53 19.79 8.23
C SER A 59 -6.22 20.48 6.91
N LYS A 60 -5.98 19.71 5.84
CA LYS A 60 -5.76 20.26 4.48
C LYS A 60 -6.99 21.01 3.96
N ALA A 61 -8.19 20.57 4.32
CA ALA A 61 -9.45 21.20 3.92
C ALA A 61 -9.84 22.40 4.81
N GLY A 62 -9.05 22.73 5.85
CA GLY A 62 -9.38 23.79 6.81
C GLY A 62 -10.39 23.37 7.89
N GLY A 63 -10.59 22.06 8.07
CA GLY A 63 -11.63 21.48 8.92
C GLY A 63 -12.96 21.33 8.18
N PHE A 64 -13.82 20.43 8.66
CA PHE A 64 -15.17 20.27 8.16
C PHE A 64 -16.15 20.21 9.32
N ASP A 65 -17.27 20.93 9.18
CA ASP A 65 -18.45 20.73 10.01
C ASP A 65 -19.48 20.00 9.14
N LEU A 66 -19.64 18.70 9.39
CA LEU A 66 -20.54 17.85 8.61
C LEU A 66 -21.92 17.87 9.26
N PRO A 67 -22.97 18.30 8.54
CA PRO A 67 -24.31 18.24 9.06
C PRO A 67 -24.70 16.77 9.30
N ILE A 68 -25.25 16.48 10.47
CA ILE A 68 -25.74 15.15 10.80
C ILE A 68 -26.93 14.85 9.89
N ALA A 69 -26.77 13.89 8.99
CA ALA A 69 -27.82 13.49 8.07
C ALA A 69 -29.00 12.86 8.84
N ASP A 70 -30.22 13.12 8.37
CA ASP A 70 -31.41 12.43 8.88
C ASP A 70 -31.31 10.93 8.60
N ARG A 71 -31.35 10.13 9.66
CA ARG A 71 -31.23 8.66 9.60
C ARG A 71 -32.40 7.99 8.86
N ARG A 72 -33.51 8.70 8.67
CA ARG A 72 -34.70 8.21 7.95
C ARG A 72 -34.68 8.61 6.48
N ALA A 73 -33.75 9.45 6.06
CA ALA A 73 -33.62 9.81 4.65
C ALA A 73 -33.24 8.58 3.83
N LYS A 74 -33.90 8.41 2.68
CA LYS A 74 -33.56 7.36 1.73
C LYS A 74 -32.12 7.61 1.24
N PRO A 75 -31.23 6.60 1.21
CA PRO A 75 -29.85 6.82 0.77
C PRO A 75 -29.86 7.36 -0.65
N SER A 76 -29.17 8.48 -0.87
CA SER A 76 -28.89 8.94 -2.23
C SER A 76 -28.03 7.86 -2.88
N GLN A 77 -28.52 7.21 -3.93
CA GLN A 77 -27.68 6.35 -4.75
C GLN A 77 -26.56 7.22 -5.32
N ARG A 78 -25.39 7.17 -4.69
CA ARG A 78 -24.16 7.60 -5.37
C ARG A 78 -23.96 6.57 -6.47
N HIS A 79 -24.30 6.94 -7.71
CA HIS A 79 -23.89 6.18 -8.87
C HIS A 79 -22.38 6.32 -8.98
N LEU A 80 -21.65 5.32 -8.46
CA LEU A 80 -20.25 5.17 -8.80
C LEU A 80 -20.22 4.65 -10.23
N ASP A 81 -19.87 5.53 -11.15
CA ASP A 81 -19.64 5.14 -12.53
C ASP A 81 -18.25 4.51 -12.63
N PHE A 82 -18.22 3.20 -12.83
CA PHE A 82 -16.97 2.43 -13.02
C PHE A 82 -16.59 2.34 -14.50
N SER A 83 -17.26 3.08 -15.38
CA SER A 83 -17.00 3.08 -16.83
C SER A 83 -15.79 3.95 -17.22
N ASP A 84 -15.15 4.64 -16.27
CA ASP A 84 -14.00 5.48 -16.55
C ASP A 84 -12.72 4.64 -16.67
N GLU A 85 -12.13 4.61 -17.88
CA GLU A 85 -10.90 3.89 -18.27
C GLU A 85 -9.63 4.36 -17.54
N SER A 86 -9.75 5.29 -16.59
CA SER A 86 -8.63 5.95 -15.92
C SER A 86 -7.98 5.15 -14.76
N TYR A 87 -8.36 3.88 -14.56
CA TYR A 87 -7.66 2.94 -13.66
C TYR A 87 -6.88 1.91 -14.48
N GLY A 88 -5.88 2.39 -15.23
CA GLY A 88 -4.91 1.57 -15.97
C GLY A 88 -3.49 1.78 -15.46
#